data_AF-A0A2N1C156-F1
#
_entry.id   AF-A0A2N1C156-F1
#
_cell.length_a   1.000
_cell.length_b   1.000
_cell.length_c   1.000
_cell.angle_alpha   90.00
_cell.angle_beta   90.00
_cell.angle_gamma   90.00
#
_symmetry.space_group_name_H-M   'P 1'
#
loop_
_entity.id
_entity.type
_entity.pdbx_description
1 polymer ?
#
loop_
_entity_poly.entity_id
_entity_poly.type
_entity_poly.pdbx_seq_one_letter_code
_entity_poly.pdbx_strand_id
1 'polypeptide(L)'
;MKNYYWLPFQDNGWHSDTVARMTNRDAILPFSDGTSASRTRLGNSKPAGQWSDIGSGDQLLIGGHGHKYSTEKVTWVLANKNVSWTASQLASAIKLNLANCGQRKIDFHILACFGANNMTPLAKSFGSKLAKELKVRGLRGTLTAYKGATGMMAARGHQTGTSRITALPKFAFGDGASTTGNPTKDAGVIWQLHP
;
A
#
# COMPACT_ATOMS: atom_id res chain seq x y z
N MET A 1 -11.26 6.61 16.27
CA MET A 1 -11.18 5.19 15.84
C MET A 1 -10.54 5.18 14.44
N LYS A 2 -9.61 4.28 14.14
CA LYS A 2 -8.80 4.29 12.90
C LYS A 2 -9.47 3.45 11.80
N ASN A 3 -9.67 4.04 10.62
CA ASN A 3 -10.16 3.35 9.42
C ASN A 3 -9.02 3.04 8.44
N TYR A 4 -9.25 2.09 7.55
CA TYR A 4 -8.26 1.61 6.58
C TYR A 4 -8.79 1.76 5.17
N TYR A 5 -8.07 2.54 4.36
CA TYR A 5 -8.45 2.83 2.98
C TYR A 5 -7.44 2.23 2.02
N TRP A 6 -7.91 1.41 1.08
CA TRP A 6 -7.09 0.81 0.05
C TRP A 6 -7.15 1.64 -1.21
N LEU A 7 -6.00 1.95 -1.81
CA LEU A 7 -6.01 2.48 -3.17
C LEU A 7 -6.63 1.44 -4.12
N PRO A 8 -7.37 1.89 -5.15
CA PRO A 8 -7.96 0.99 -6.13
C PRO A 8 -6.89 0.18 -6.87
N PHE A 9 -7.11 -1.13 -7.03
CA PHE A 9 -6.35 -1.99 -7.93
C PHE A 9 -7.22 -3.09 -8.56
N GLN A 10 -6.79 -3.64 -9.71
CA GLN A 10 -7.51 -4.72 -10.43
C GLN A 10 -6.70 -6.02 -10.54
N ASP A 11 -5.67 -6.18 -9.71
CA ASP A 11 -4.87 -7.41 -9.71
C ASP A 11 -5.66 -8.57 -9.11
N ASN A 12 -6.20 -9.44 -9.96
CA ASN A 12 -7.07 -10.56 -9.55
C ASN A 12 -6.41 -11.53 -8.54
N GLY A 13 -5.08 -11.67 -8.55
CA GLY A 13 -4.35 -12.54 -7.64
C GLY A 13 -4.20 -11.95 -6.23
N TRP A 14 -3.93 -10.65 -6.14
CA TRP A 14 -4.02 -9.92 -4.86
C TRP A 14 -5.46 -9.76 -4.39
N HIS A 15 -6.36 -9.58 -5.34
CA HIS A 15 -7.77 -9.25 -5.12
C HIS A 15 -8.49 -10.27 -4.22
N SER A 16 -8.32 -11.55 -4.51
CA SER A 16 -8.97 -12.64 -3.78
C SER A 16 -8.55 -12.69 -2.31
N ASP A 17 -7.28 -12.43 -2.05
CA ASP A 17 -6.69 -12.51 -0.71
C ASP A 17 -6.94 -11.25 0.09
N THR A 18 -6.99 -10.08 -0.56
CA THR A 18 -7.29 -8.81 0.11
C THR A 18 -8.76 -8.76 0.56
N VAL A 19 -9.72 -9.09 -0.33
CA VAL A 19 -11.16 -9.07 0.03
C VAL A 19 -11.49 -10.03 1.16
N ALA A 20 -10.88 -11.21 1.18
CA ALA A 20 -11.11 -12.23 2.21
C ALA A 20 -10.61 -11.81 3.61
N ARG A 21 -9.76 -10.76 3.71
CA ARG A 21 -9.13 -10.35 4.96
C ARG A 21 -9.52 -8.97 5.45
N MET A 22 -10.05 -8.14 4.56
CA MET A 22 -10.59 -6.84 4.91
C MET A 22 -11.65 -6.99 6.00
N THR A 23 -11.56 -6.17 7.03
CA THR A 23 -12.53 -6.08 8.13
C THR A 23 -13.69 -5.14 7.75
N ASN A 24 -14.63 -4.89 8.66
CA ASN A 24 -15.69 -3.89 8.45
C ASN A 24 -15.16 -2.43 8.49
N ARG A 25 -13.90 -2.22 8.86
CA ARG A 25 -13.23 -0.90 8.89
C ARG A 25 -12.40 -0.62 7.64
N ASP A 26 -12.40 -1.56 6.70
CA ASP A 26 -11.69 -1.45 5.43
C ASP A 26 -12.64 -0.99 4.33
N ALA A 27 -12.19 -0.01 3.54
CA ALA A 27 -12.86 0.45 2.34
C ALA A 27 -11.88 0.54 1.17
N ILE A 28 -12.37 0.31 -0.06
CA ILE A 28 -11.56 0.47 -1.28
C ILE A 28 -11.94 1.77 -1.95
N LEU A 29 -10.97 2.68 -2.12
CA LEU A 29 -11.19 3.96 -2.78
C LEU A 29 -11.47 3.78 -4.28
N PRO A 30 -12.25 4.67 -4.91
CA PRO A 30 -12.57 4.56 -6.33
C PRO A 30 -11.33 4.76 -7.21
N PHE A 31 -11.38 4.23 -8.43
CA PHE A 31 -10.39 4.50 -9.48
C PHE A 31 -10.33 6.00 -9.81
N SER A 32 -9.25 6.43 -10.48
CA SER A 32 -9.05 7.84 -10.82
C SER A 32 -10.11 8.42 -11.76
N ASP A 33 -10.83 7.58 -12.50
CA ASP A 33 -11.97 7.94 -13.33
C ASP A 33 -13.31 7.99 -12.56
N GLY A 34 -13.26 7.84 -11.23
CA GLY A 34 -14.43 7.82 -10.35
C GLY A 34 -15.16 6.48 -10.33
N THR A 35 -14.73 5.48 -11.11
CA THR A 35 -15.39 4.18 -11.12
C THR A 35 -15.23 3.49 -9.76
N SER A 36 -16.32 2.88 -9.30
CA SER A 36 -16.33 2.14 -8.04
C SER A 36 -15.32 1.00 -8.09
N ALA A 37 -14.46 0.94 -7.08
CA ALA A 37 -13.59 -0.20 -6.83
C ALA A 37 -14.18 -1.14 -5.77
N SER A 38 -15.51 -1.12 -5.57
CA SER A 38 -16.22 -2.09 -4.73
C SER A 38 -16.00 -3.50 -5.25
N ARG A 39 -15.89 -4.46 -4.33
CA ARG A 39 -15.55 -5.84 -4.70
C ARG A 39 -16.31 -6.85 -3.89
N THR A 40 -16.70 -7.93 -4.55
CA THR A 40 -17.46 -9.03 -3.95
C THR A 40 -16.80 -10.36 -4.27
N ARG A 41 -16.61 -11.21 -3.25
CA ARG A 41 -16.15 -12.59 -3.41
C ARG A 41 -16.85 -13.49 -2.39
N LEU A 42 -17.44 -14.60 -2.86
CA LEU A 42 -18.01 -15.65 -2.01
C LEU A 42 -18.92 -15.09 -0.88
N GLY A 43 -19.82 -14.15 -1.23
CA GLY A 43 -20.72 -13.50 -0.27
C GLY A 43 -20.12 -12.35 0.54
N ASN A 44 -18.79 -12.15 0.52
CA ASN A 44 -18.14 -10.99 1.14
C ASN A 44 -18.04 -9.84 0.15
N SER A 45 -18.80 -8.77 0.38
CA SER A 45 -18.67 -7.51 -0.35
C SER A 45 -17.97 -6.46 0.50
N LYS A 46 -17.08 -5.68 -0.12
CA LYS A 46 -16.48 -4.50 0.50
C LYS A 46 -16.97 -3.25 -0.22
N PRO A 47 -17.55 -2.29 0.53
CA PRO A 47 -18.07 -1.07 -0.07
C PRO A 47 -16.93 -0.27 -0.68
N ALA A 48 -17.25 0.46 -1.74
CA ALA A 48 -16.39 1.54 -2.20
C ALA A 48 -16.36 2.62 -1.11
N GLY A 49 -15.18 2.99 -0.67
CA GLY A 49 -14.98 4.16 0.19
C GLY A 49 -15.03 5.44 -0.63
N GLN A 50 -15.01 6.58 0.03
CA GLN A 50 -14.85 7.88 -0.63
C GLN A 50 -13.62 8.59 -0.10
N TRP A 51 -12.95 9.35 -0.97
CA TRP A 51 -11.78 10.14 -0.57
C TRP A 51 -12.12 11.22 0.47
N SER A 52 -13.36 11.70 0.46
CA SER A 52 -13.91 12.64 1.46
C SER A 52 -13.90 12.08 2.88
N ASP A 53 -14.06 10.77 3.03
CA ASP A 53 -14.24 10.09 4.33
C ASP A 53 -12.92 9.90 5.09
N ILE A 54 -11.79 10.08 4.40
CA ILE A 54 -10.46 9.89 4.97
C ILE A 54 -10.17 11.00 5.97
N GLY A 55 -10.15 10.67 7.27
CA GLY A 55 -9.88 11.59 8.36
C GLY A 55 -8.42 11.59 8.82
N SER A 56 -8.13 12.47 9.79
CA SER A 56 -6.88 12.42 10.54
C SER A 56 -6.82 11.16 11.42
N GLY A 57 -5.70 10.46 11.39
CA GLY A 57 -5.46 9.22 12.12
C GLY A 57 -5.82 7.96 11.32
N ASP A 58 -6.36 8.10 10.11
CA ASP A 58 -6.65 6.97 9.23
C ASP A 58 -5.40 6.45 8.51
N GLN A 59 -5.51 5.27 7.93
CA GLN A 59 -4.44 4.67 7.13
C GLN A 59 -4.82 4.53 5.68
N LEU A 60 -3.84 4.78 4.80
CA LEU A 60 -3.98 4.58 3.38
C LEU A 60 -2.98 3.51 2.90
N LEU A 61 -3.52 2.42 2.36
CA LEU A 61 -2.81 1.21 1.97
C LEU A 61 -2.64 1.19 0.45
N ILE A 62 -1.40 1.07 0.01
CA ILE A 62 -0.97 1.10 -1.38
C ILE A 62 -0.51 -0.30 -1.75
N GLY A 63 -1.44 -1.14 -2.23
CA GLY A 63 -1.13 -2.49 -2.70
C GLY A 63 -0.72 -2.50 -4.15
N GLY A 64 0.40 -3.15 -4.50
CA GLY A 64 0.86 -3.29 -5.88
C GLY A 64 2.14 -4.11 -6.00
N HIS A 65 2.68 -4.18 -7.21
CA HIS A 65 3.94 -4.87 -7.52
C HIS A 65 5.10 -3.89 -7.50
N GLY A 66 6.06 -4.14 -6.62
CA GLY A 66 7.35 -3.48 -6.68
C GLY A 66 8.35 -4.31 -7.49
N HIS A 67 9.46 -3.68 -7.89
CA HIS A 67 10.37 -4.22 -8.88
C HIS A 67 11.72 -4.56 -8.24
N LYS A 68 12.19 -5.80 -8.39
CA LYS A 68 13.47 -6.25 -7.81
C LYS A 68 14.67 -5.40 -8.27
N TYR A 69 14.63 -4.94 -9.51
CA TYR A 69 15.72 -4.22 -10.18
C TYR A 69 15.35 -2.76 -10.53
N SER A 70 14.29 -2.22 -9.92
CA SER A 70 13.90 -0.82 -10.11
C SER A 70 13.23 -0.26 -8.86
N THR A 71 13.63 0.94 -8.45
CA THR A 71 12.97 1.68 -7.36
C THR A 71 12.14 2.85 -7.87
N GLU A 72 11.92 2.95 -9.19
CA GLU A 72 11.29 4.14 -9.78
C GLU A 72 9.77 4.08 -9.78
N LYS A 73 9.20 2.86 -9.77
CA LYS A 73 7.77 2.67 -9.99
C LYS A 73 7.20 1.55 -9.14
N VAL A 74 5.91 1.66 -8.91
CA VAL A 74 5.04 0.55 -8.50
C VAL A 74 4.09 0.24 -9.67
N THR A 75 3.74 -1.04 -9.84
CA THR A 75 2.92 -1.50 -10.96
C THR A 75 1.68 -2.22 -10.46
N TRP A 76 0.56 -1.92 -11.09
CA TRP A 76 -0.68 -2.68 -10.96
C TRP A 76 -0.89 -3.51 -12.21
N VAL A 77 -1.13 -4.80 -12.03
CA VAL A 77 -1.60 -5.67 -13.10
C VAL A 77 -3.11 -5.51 -13.17
N LEU A 78 -3.61 -5.11 -14.34
CA LEU A 78 -5.03 -5.07 -14.66
C LEU A 78 -5.34 -6.18 -15.66
N ALA A 79 -6.62 -6.48 -15.89
CA ALA A 79 -7.05 -7.59 -16.74
C ALA A 79 -6.37 -7.63 -18.13
N ASN A 80 -6.20 -6.45 -18.76
CA ASN A 80 -5.67 -6.34 -20.13
C ASN A 80 -4.40 -5.47 -20.24
N LYS A 81 -3.88 -4.92 -19.13
CA LYS A 81 -2.73 -4.01 -19.17
C LYS A 81 -2.04 -3.90 -17.81
N ASN A 82 -0.78 -3.47 -17.83
CA ASN A 82 -0.06 -3.06 -16.63
C ASN A 82 -0.03 -1.53 -16.55
N VAL A 83 -0.38 -0.98 -15.39
CA VAL A 83 -0.25 0.46 -15.11
C VAL A 83 0.87 0.64 -14.11
N SER A 84 1.82 1.53 -14.41
CA SER A 84 2.92 1.82 -13.51
C SER A 84 2.98 3.30 -13.21
N TRP A 85 3.17 3.65 -11.94
CA TRP A 85 3.35 5.04 -11.52
C TRP A 85 4.67 5.23 -10.82
N THR A 86 5.29 6.37 -11.10
CA THR A 86 6.39 6.88 -10.29
C THR A 86 5.88 7.38 -8.94
N ALA A 87 6.80 7.57 -8.00
CA ALA A 87 6.50 8.17 -6.70
C ALA A 87 5.79 9.53 -6.83
N SER A 88 6.22 10.37 -7.79
CA SER A 88 5.64 11.70 -8.02
C SER A 88 4.23 11.62 -8.62
N GLN A 89 4.02 10.71 -9.59
CA GLN A 89 2.68 10.49 -10.17
C GLN A 89 1.69 10.01 -9.11
N LEU A 90 2.09 9.03 -8.30
CA LEU A 90 1.26 8.51 -7.21
C LEU A 90 0.95 9.56 -6.14
N ALA A 91 1.95 10.33 -5.70
CA ALA A 91 1.74 11.39 -4.73
C ALA A 91 0.81 12.49 -5.27
N SER A 92 0.89 12.81 -6.56
CA SER A 92 0.00 13.78 -7.21
C SER A 92 -1.44 13.28 -7.27
N ALA A 93 -1.64 12.01 -7.62
CA ALA A 93 -2.96 11.39 -7.64
C ALA A 93 -3.60 11.38 -6.23
N ILE A 94 -2.83 11.05 -5.19
CA ILE A 94 -3.29 11.09 -3.80
C ILE A 94 -3.68 12.53 -3.40
N LYS A 95 -2.81 13.50 -3.68
CA LYS A 95 -3.03 14.91 -3.36
C LYS A 95 -4.28 15.47 -4.05
N LEU A 96 -4.51 15.10 -5.32
CA LEU A 96 -5.66 15.58 -6.09
C LEU A 96 -6.99 15.10 -5.47
N ASN A 97 -7.02 13.87 -4.96
CA ASN A 97 -8.25 13.29 -4.42
C ASN A 97 -8.47 13.59 -2.93
N LEU A 98 -7.41 13.85 -2.16
CA LEU A 98 -7.52 14.23 -0.75
C LEU A 98 -7.73 15.74 -0.59
N ALA A 99 -9.00 16.14 -0.41
CA ALA A 99 -9.34 17.50 0.02
C ALA A 99 -8.66 17.86 1.35
N ASN A 100 -8.15 19.08 1.47
CA ASN A 100 -7.50 19.61 2.69
C ASN A 100 -6.35 18.72 3.24
N CYS A 101 -5.61 18.02 2.37
CA CYS A 101 -4.60 17.05 2.80
C CYS A 101 -3.51 17.63 3.74
N GLY A 102 -3.27 18.95 3.73
CA GLY A 102 -2.31 19.62 4.61
C GLY A 102 -2.74 19.69 6.08
N GLN A 103 -4.02 19.46 6.35
CA GLN A 103 -4.58 19.45 7.70
C GLN A 103 -4.77 18.03 8.25
N ARG A 104 -4.62 17.01 7.40
CA ARG A 104 -4.89 15.60 7.75
C ARG A 104 -3.60 14.85 8.02
N LYS A 105 -3.50 14.21 9.19
CA LYS A 105 -2.38 13.30 9.53
C LYS A 105 -2.77 11.89 9.12
N ILE A 106 -2.18 11.35 8.06
CA ILE A 106 -2.52 10.04 7.49
C ILE A 106 -1.29 9.14 7.52
N ASP A 107 -1.46 7.88 7.92
CA ASP A 107 -0.39 6.88 7.85
C ASP A 107 -0.48 6.09 6.53
N PHE A 108 0.55 6.18 5.70
CA PHE A 108 0.64 5.48 4.42
C PHE A 108 1.41 4.17 4.59
N HIS A 109 0.91 3.10 3.97
CA HIS A 109 1.63 1.82 3.91
C HIS A 109 1.78 1.34 2.47
N ILE A 110 3.02 1.14 2.04
CA ILE A 110 3.33 0.55 0.73
C ILE A 110 3.43 -0.96 0.89
N LEU A 111 2.41 -1.66 0.40
CA LEU A 111 2.37 -3.11 0.31
C LEU A 111 2.85 -3.49 -1.10
N ALA A 112 4.16 -3.45 -1.32
CA ALA A 112 4.79 -3.81 -2.58
C ALA A 112 6.21 -4.35 -2.34
N CYS A 113 6.59 -5.36 -3.12
CA CYS A 113 7.90 -6.00 -2.99
C CYS A 113 9.02 -4.97 -3.12
N PHE A 114 10.04 -5.05 -2.27
CA PHE A 114 11.23 -4.20 -2.31
C PHE A 114 10.94 -2.70 -2.14
N GLY A 115 9.76 -2.32 -1.63
CA GLY A 115 9.35 -0.93 -1.46
C GLY A 115 10.31 -0.09 -0.60
N ALA A 116 11.05 -0.72 0.32
CA ALA A 116 12.08 -0.07 1.15
C ALA A 116 13.53 -0.43 0.76
N ASN A 117 13.76 -1.21 -0.30
CA ASN A 117 15.12 -1.53 -0.74
C ASN A 117 15.74 -0.35 -1.49
N ASN A 118 16.89 0.10 -1.02
CA ASN A 118 17.77 0.90 -1.85
C ASN A 118 18.48 -0.04 -2.83
N MET A 119 18.54 0.31 -4.12
CA MET A 119 19.33 -0.45 -5.10
C MET A 119 20.82 -0.20 -4.92
N THR A 120 21.17 1.04 -4.61
CA THR A 120 22.52 1.51 -4.25
C THR A 120 22.40 2.58 -3.17
N PRO A 121 23.49 3.00 -2.49
CA PRO A 121 23.42 4.11 -1.53
C PRO A 121 22.81 5.41 -2.12
N LEU A 122 22.97 5.62 -3.43
CA LEU A 122 22.45 6.76 -4.18
C LEU A 122 21.04 6.52 -4.74
N ALA A 123 20.74 5.29 -5.18
CA ALA A 123 19.42 4.91 -5.69
C ALA A 123 18.48 4.54 -4.53
N LYS A 124 17.83 5.57 -3.98
CA LYS A 124 16.88 5.42 -2.87
C LYS A 124 15.68 4.55 -3.26
N SER A 125 15.10 3.90 -2.26
CA SER A 125 13.90 3.07 -2.38
C SER A 125 12.69 3.84 -2.89
N PHE A 126 11.73 3.12 -3.47
CA PHE A 126 10.46 3.71 -3.91
C PHE A 126 9.73 4.39 -2.75
N GLY A 127 9.71 3.75 -1.56
CA GLY A 127 9.10 4.31 -0.36
C GLY A 127 9.76 5.62 0.10
N SER A 128 11.09 5.71 0.07
CA SER A 128 11.79 6.95 0.39
C SER A 128 11.46 8.07 -0.60
N LYS A 129 11.39 7.76 -1.89
CA LYS A 129 10.99 8.72 -2.93
C LYS A 129 9.55 9.18 -2.74
N LEU A 130 8.62 8.25 -2.50
CA LEU A 130 7.22 8.57 -2.27
C LEU A 130 7.03 9.42 -1.02
N ALA A 131 7.73 9.11 0.07
CA ALA A 131 7.69 9.93 1.29
C ALA A 131 8.13 11.37 1.02
N LYS A 132 9.21 11.57 0.24
CA LYS A 132 9.66 12.90 -0.19
C LYS A 132 8.58 13.63 -1.00
N GLU A 133 7.98 12.95 -1.97
CA GLU A 133 6.96 13.53 -2.86
C GLU A 133 5.64 13.87 -2.13
N LEU A 134 5.21 13.01 -1.19
CA LEU A 134 4.06 13.28 -0.33
C LEU A 134 4.34 14.47 0.59
N LYS A 135 5.55 14.55 1.16
CA LYS A 135 6.00 15.68 1.96
C LYS A 135 5.92 16.97 1.16
N VAL A 136 6.55 17.04 -0.03
CA VAL A 136 6.51 18.24 -0.89
C VAL A 136 5.07 18.71 -1.22
N ARG A 137 4.09 17.80 -1.25
CA ARG A 137 2.67 18.12 -1.49
C ARG A 137 1.88 18.50 -0.22
N GLY A 138 2.58 18.63 0.92
CA GLY A 138 2.05 19.06 2.19
C GLY A 138 1.35 17.96 3.00
N LEU A 139 1.47 16.68 2.64
CA LEU A 139 0.86 15.61 3.44
C LEU A 139 1.59 15.41 4.77
N ARG A 140 0.82 15.10 5.82
CA ARG A 140 1.30 14.85 7.19
C ARG A 140 1.09 13.40 7.60
N GLY A 141 1.82 12.95 8.60
CA GLY A 141 1.77 11.59 9.12
C GLY A 141 3.02 10.79 8.81
N THR A 142 2.86 9.49 8.53
CA THR A 142 3.99 8.58 8.30
C THR A 142 3.85 7.84 7.00
N LEU A 143 4.96 7.41 6.40
CA LEU A 143 4.96 6.43 5.33
C LEU A 143 5.79 5.24 5.76
N THR A 144 5.22 4.04 5.70
CA THR A 144 5.91 2.79 5.96
C THR A 144 6.03 2.00 4.66
N ALA A 145 7.22 1.50 4.36
CA ALA A 145 7.44 0.52 3.29
C ALA A 145 8.31 -0.62 3.79
N TYR A 146 8.41 -1.66 2.97
CA TYR A 146 8.91 -2.96 3.39
C TYR A 146 10.07 -3.43 2.53
N LYS A 147 11.08 -4.01 3.15
CA LYS A 147 12.24 -4.59 2.46
C LYS A 147 11.89 -5.99 1.96
N GLY A 148 12.45 -6.36 0.80
CA GLY A 148 12.34 -7.68 0.18
C GLY A 148 10.94 -8.03 -0.32
N ALA A 149 10.71 -9.29 -0.62
CA ALA A 149 9.44 -9.73 -1.18
C ALA A 149 8.31 -9.60 -0.15
N THR A 150 7.24 -8.92 -0.55
CA THR A 150 5.96 -8.85 0.18
C THR A 150 4.95 -9.69 -0.59
N GLY A 151 4.21 -10.57 0.07
CA GLY A 151 3.21 -11.36 -0.64
C GLY A 151 2.06 -11.79 0.26
N MET A 152 0.97 -12.13 -0.40
CA MET A 152 -0.26 -12.61 0.23
C MET A 152 -0.15 -14.12 0.54
N MET A 153 -1.17 -14.68 1.20
CA MET A 153 -1.11 -16.03 1.75
C MET A 153 -0.91 -17.12 0.70
N ALA A 154 -1.40 -16.92 -0.53
CA ALA A 154 -1.19 -17.87 -1.63
C ALA A 154 0.27 -17.90 -2.15
N ALA A 155 1.06 -16.84 -1.91
CA ALA A 155 2.46 -16.74 -2.36
C ALA A 155 3.47 -17.38 -1.38
N ARG A 156 2.99 -18.19 -0.42
CA ARG A 156 3.80 -18.96 0.52
C ARG A 156 4.87 -19.77 -0.24
N GLY A 157 6.12 -19.70 0.22
CA GLY A 157 7.23 -20.52 -0.30
C GLY A 157 7.97 -20.01 -1.54
N HIS A 158 7.46 -19.00 -2.26
CA HIS A 158 8.04 -18.52 -3.53
C HIS A 158 8.71 -17.13 -3.42
N GLN A 159 8.79 -16.58 -2.21
CA GLN A 159 9.31 -15.23 -1.95
C GLN A 159 10.84 -15.23 -1.90
N THR A 160 11.50 -14.54 -2.84
CA THR A 160 12.97 -14.43 -2.90
C THR A 160 13.50 -13.23 -2.08
N GLY A 161 14.57 -13.42 -1.31
CA GLY A 161 15.29 -12.35 -0.59
C GLY A 161 15.45 -12.59 0.93
N THR A 162 16.34 -11.83 1.58
CA THR A 162 16.63 -11.90 3.03
C THR A 162 15.61 -11.16 3.88
N SER A 163 14.95 -10.14 3.33
CA SER A 163 13.77 -9.54 3.94
C SER A 163 12.54 -10.30 3.46
N ARG A 164 12.25 -11.40 4.14
CA ARG A 164 10.97 -12.09 4.00
C ARG A 164 10.01 -11.32 4.88
N ILE A 165 9.14 -10.52 4.28
CA ILE A 165 7.96 -10.06 5.02
C ILE A 165 7.01 -11.25 5.07
N THR A 166 7.32 -12.21 5.93
CA THR A 166 6.35 -13.11 6.57
C THR A 166 5.63 -12.39 7.71
N ALA A 167 6.09 -11.19 8.07
CA ALA A 167 5.42 -10.27 8.98
C ALA A 167 4.35 -9.49 8.22
N LEU A 168 3.15 -10.08 8.08
CA LEU A 168 1.96 -9.30 7.78
C LEU A 168 1.96 -8.04 8.66
N PRO A 169 1.59 -6.87 8.12
CA PRO A 169 1.10 -5.83 8.98
C PRO A 169 -0.12 -6.38 9.75
N LYS A 170 0.10 -6.85 10.99
CA LYS A 170 -0.94 -7.33 11.90
C LYS A 170 -2.09 -6.30 12.00
N PHE A 171 -1.77 -5.02 11.79
CA PHE A 171 -2.71 -3.91 11.77
C PHE A 171 -3.66 -3.88 10.56
N ALA A 172 -3.35 -4.49 9.42
CA ALA A 172 -4.18 -4.44 8.21
C ALA A 172 -4.95 -5.73 7.91
N PHE A 173 -4.65 -6.84 8.63
CA PHE A 173 -5.16 -8.17 8.27
C PHE A 173 -5.63 -9.05 9.45
N GLY A 174 -5.67 -8.50 10.67
CA GLY A 174 -6.23 -9.16 11.87
C GLY A 174 -5.38 -10.30 12.45
N ASP A 175 -5.88 -10.89 13.54
CA ASP A 175 -5.17 -11.90 14.35
C ASP A 175 -5.13 -13.33 13.74
N GLY A 176 -5.85 -13.58 12.63
CA GLY A 176 -5.92 -14.89 11.97
C GLY A 176 -4.85 -15.14 10.89
N ALA A 177 -3.89 -14.23 10.72
CA ALA A 177 -2.89 -14.34 9.67
C ALA A 177 -1.67 -15.16 10.11
N SER A 178 -1.41 -16.28 9.43
CA SER A 178 -0.24 -17.14 9.69
C SER A 178 1.07 -16.37 9.52
N THR A 179 1.84 -16.22 10.60
CA THR A 179 3.17 -15.59 10.66
C THR A 179 4.31 -16.60 10.49
N THR A 180 4.06 -17.73 9.84
CA THR A 180 5.04 -18.83 9.72
C THR A 180 6.20 -18.42 8.83
N GLY A 181 7.31 -18.09 9.48
CA GLY A 181 8.59 -17.66 8.92
C GLY A 181 9.13 -16.49 9.73
N ASN A 182 10.41 -16.54 10.09
CA ASN A 182 11.00 -15.58 11.02
C ASN A 182 10.75 -14.14 10.55
N PRO A 183 9.93 -13.34 11.26
CA PRO A 183 9.77 -11.94 10.94
C PRO A 183 11.14 -11.28 11.10
N THR A 184 11.72 -10.76 10.02
CA THR A 184 12.89 -9.88 10.16
C THR A 184 12.42 -8.65 10.93
N LYS A 185 12.89 -8.49 12.16
CA LYS A 185 12.54 -7.37 13.07
C LYS A 185 12.78 -5.99 12.43
N ASP A 186 13.61 -5.93 11.36
CA ASP A 186 14.00 -4.71 10.62
C ASP A 186 13.42 -4.63 9.19
N ALA A 187 12.32 -5.32 8.91
CA ALA A 187 11.76 -5.38 7.55
C ALA A 187 11.06 -4.08 7.11
N GLY A 188 10.51 -3.33 8.07
CA GLY A 188 9.82 -2.06 7.80
C GLY A 188 10.74 -0.85 7.94
N VAL A 189 10.61 0.11 7.03
CA VAL A 189 11.23 1.43 7.14
C VAL A 189 10.12 2.46 7.19
N ILE A 190 10.19 3.36 8.18
CA ILE A 190 9.20 4.40 8.42
C ILE A 190 9.86 5.75 8.15
N TRP A 191 9.21 6.58 7.33
CA TRP A 191 9.56 7.97 7.09
C TRP A 191 8.48 8.87 7.68
N GLN A 192 8.91 9.91 8.41
CA GLN A 192 8.02 10.97 8.86
C GLN A 192 7.75 11.93 7.70
N LEU A 193 6.49 12.30 7.52
CA LEU A 193 6.08 13.34 6.57
C LEU A 193 6.17 14.72 7.25
N HIS A 194 5.38 15.71 6.83
CA HIS A 194 5.32 16.96 7.59
C HIS A 194 4.81 16.70 9.03
N PRO A 195 5.42 17.36 10.04
CA PRO A 195 4.88 17.35 11.40
C PRO A 195 3.49 17.95 11.40
#